data_AF-A0A6C0I647-F1
#
_entry.id   AF-A0A6C0I647-F1
#
_cell.length_a   1.000
_cell.length_b   1.000
_cell.length_c   1.000
_cell.angle_alpha   90.00
_cell.angle_beta   90.00
_cell.angle_gamma   90.00
#
_symmetry.space_group_name_H-M   'P 1'
#
loop_
_entity.id
_entity.type
_entity.pdbx_description
1 polymer ?
#
loop_
_entity_poly.entity_id
_entity_poly.type
_entity_poly.pdbx_seq_one_letter_code
_entity_poly.pdbx_strand_id
1 'polypeptide(L)'
;MAATQPMISSISTSPSGFRTQFQLRDVPIQFANAIRRILLNEMPVVEVTDVQVLENTTLVPHEMLRLRTELLPVNVRHTEEDIIRSAKLTLRVVEPGKVTTDNFGVTGGRNDILLRDRDLDTPLYFLKVKKDETVNITASLRVNPLSSHVCVSTYSYHVDPEKELKNRQIFLENNPGQESLFDNFYKQKSFHTNEKGRPDWFDFTVESIGVIPAVELVKDALAIIKKRITEWVKTEIVRENEPNVYMVTTEVEGHTLGALIQAVLYESGLVDFVSYDVPHPLRSEMRVRFLTEKTTDEIMAYLSAKIVEYCDTCLGIL
;
A
#
# COMPACT_ATOMS: atom_id res chain seq x y z
N MET A 1 34.50 11.71 4.86
CA MET A 1 33.09 11.70 4.45
C MET A 1 32.72 10.26 4.16
N ALA A 2 32.03 9.59 5.09
CA ALA A 2 31.52 8.25 4.82
C ALA A 2 30.51 8.38 3.67
N ALA A 3 30.64 7.56 2.63
CA ALA A 3 29.68 7.53 1.55
C ALA A 3 28.32 7.16 2.17
N THR A 4 27.35 8.09 2.11
CA THR A 4 25.99 7.85 2.57
C THR A 4 25.48 6.64 1.81
N GLN A 5 25.17 5.55 2.53
CA GLN A 5 24.64 4.36 1.89
C GLN A 5 23.29 4.70 1.24
N PRO A 6 22.94 4.07 0.11
CA PRO A 6 21.66 4.33 -0.53
C PRO A 6 20.51 3.90 0.39
N MET A 7 19.44 4.71 0.46
CA MET A 7 18.24 4.38 1.27
C MET A 7 17.64 3.04 0.87
N ILE A 8 17.75 2.65 -0.40
CA ILE A 8 17.49 1.28 -0.84
C ILE A 8 18.83 0.58 -1.04
N SER A 9 19.15 -0.35 -0.15
CA SER A 9 20.47 -0.98 -0.09
C SER A 9 20.56 -2.32 -0.83
N SER A 10 19.43 -3.00 -1.00
CA SER A 10 19.32 -4.22 -1.80
C SER A 10 17.93 -4.34 -2.39
N ILE A 11 17.82 -4.83 -3.62
CA ILE A 11 16.54 -5.15 -4.27
C ILE A 11 16.65 -6.50 -4.97
N SER A 12 15.63 -7.33 -4.80
CA SER A 12 15.49 -8.63 -5.46
C SER A 12 14.06 -8.75 -5.98
N THR A 13 13.91 -8.95 -7.28
CA THR A 13 12.61 -9.11 -7.93
C THR A 13 12.50 -10.51 -8.54
N SER A 14 11.35 -11.14 -8.37
CA SER A 14 11.04 -12.45 -8.97
C SER A 14 11.11 -12.38 -10.49
N PRO A 15 11.40 -13.48 -11.22
CA PRO A 15 11.43 -13.50 -12.68
C PRO A 15 10.14 -13.01 -13.35
N SER A 16 8.98 -13.22 -12.72
CA SER A 16 7.68 -12.73 -13.21
C SER A 16 7.45 -11.23 -13.00
N GLY A 17 8.32 -10.54 -12.25
CA GLY A 17 8.19 -9.11 -11.94
C GLY A 17 7.12 -8.76 -10.88
N PHE A 18 6.37 -9.74 -10.37
CA PHE A 18 5.25 -9.50 -9.46
C PHE A 18 5.57 -9.60 -7.98
N ARG A 19 6.78 -10.04 -7.61
CA ARG A 19 7.24 -10.02 -6.21
C ARG A 19 8.57 -9.33 -6.12
N THR A 20 8.68 -8.35 -5.23
CA THR A 20 9.91 -7.61 -4.96
C THR A 20 10.18 -7.57 -3.47
N GLN A 21 11.45 -7.79 -3.11
CA GLN A 21 11.97 -7.64 -1.77
C GLN A 21 13.07 -6.58 -1.79
N PHE A 22 13.04 -5.66 -0.83
CA PHE A 22 14.06 -4.62 -0.75
C PHE A 22 14.35 -4.20 0.68
N GLN A 23 15.54 -3.67 0.91
CA GLN A 23 15.98 -3.14 2.20
C GLN A 23 15.91 -1.62 2.19
N LEU A 24 15.10 -1.04 3.08
CA LEU A 24 14.91 0.39 3.25
C LEU A 24 15.64 0.87 4.51
N ARG A 25 16.58 1.81 4.38
CA ARG A 25 17.46 2.33 5.45
C ARG A 25 17.30 3.84 5.63
N ASP A 26 17.74 4.33 6.79
CA ASP A 26 17.87 5.75 7.13
C ASP A 26 16.55 6.54 7.00
N VAL A 27 15.42 5.89 7.30
CA VAL A 27 14.08 6.50 7.27
C VAL A 27 13.30 6.18 8.54
N PRO A 28 12.35 7.04 8.96
CA PRO A 28 11.51 6.74 10.10
C PRO A 28 10.52 5.60 9.79
N ILE A 29 10.12 4.85 10.82
CA ILE A 29 9.09 3.77 10.71
C ILE A 29 7.82 4.26 10.02
N GLN A 30 7.46 5.52 10.25
CA GLN A 30 6.25 6.13 9.69
C GLN A 30 6.33 6.23 8.17
N PHE A 31 7.52 6.41 7.59
CA PHE A 31 7.72 6.41 6.13
C PHE A 31 7.55 5.01 5.55
N ALA A 32 8.20 4.01 6.16
CA ALA A 32 8.01 2.60 5.82
C ALA A 32 6.51 2.21 5.89
N ASN A 33 5.84 2.56 6.99
CA ASN A 33 4.42 2.27 7.16
C ASN A 33 3.54 3.05 6.18
N ALA A 34 3.94 4.25 5.75
CA ALA A 34 3.22 5.02 4.74
C ALA A 34 3.21 4.30 3.40
N ILE A 35 4.37 3.83 2.91
CA ILE A 35 4.47 3.00 1.70
C ILE A 35 3.55 1.78 1.82
N ARG A 36 3.63 1.05 2.94
CA ARG A 36 2.81 -0.14 3.18
C ARG A 36 1.32 0.15 3.11
N ARG A 37 0.85 1.21 3.79
CA ARG A 37 -0.57 1.58 3.85
C ARG A 37 -1.12 2.05 2.52
N ILE A 38 -0.33 2.82 1.79
CA ILE A 38 -0.70 3.35 0.48
C ILE A 38 -0.87 2.20 -0.52
N LEU A 39 0.07 1.24 -0.55
CA LEU A 39 -0.05 0.02 -1.36
C LEU A 39 -1.32 -0.79 -1.04
N LEU A 40 -1.71 -0.87 0.24
CA LEU A 40 -2.82 -1.70 0.69
C LEU A 40 -4.21 -1.09 0.49
N ASN A 41 -4.37 0.23 0.45
CA ASN A 41 -5.71 0.84 0.49
C ASN A 41 -5.87 2.08 -0.39
N GLU A 42 -4.81 2.63 -0.94
CA GLU A 42 -4.83 3.97 -1.54
C GLU A 42 -4.26 3.93 -2.97
N MET A 43 -4.42 2.78 -3.64
CA MET A 43 -4.09 2.58 -5.04
C MET A 43 -5.34 2.66 -5.93
N PRO A 44 -5.27 3.35 -7.07
CA PRO A 44 -6.35 3.33 -8.06
C PRO A 44 -6.38 1.99 -8.82
N VAL A 45 -7.48 1.25 -8.68
CA VAL A 45 -7.72 -0.06 -9.30
C VAL A 45 -8.95 0.02 -10.20
N VAL A 46 -8.97 -0.74 -11.30
CA VAL A 46 -10.20 -0.93 -12.09
C VAL A 46 -10.93 -2.16 -11.56
N GLU A 47 -12.19 -2.01 -11.21
CA GLU A 47 -13.05 -3.08 -10.70
C GLU A 47 -14.27 -3.30 -11.59
N VAL A 48 -14.86 -4.50 -11.49
CA VAL A 48 -16.11 -4.82 -12.15
C VAL A 48 -17.27 -4.23 -11.35
N THR A 49 -18.17 -3.52 -12.01
CA THR A 49 -19.31 -2.85 -11.39
C THR A 49 -20.57 -2.97 -12.25
N ASP A 50 -21.68 -2.42 -11.76
CA ASP A 50 -22.97 -2.37 -12.47
C ASP A 50 -23.42 -3.76 -12.98
N VAL A 51 -23.20 -4.78 -12.15
CA VAL A 51 -23.51 -6.18 -12.48
C VAL A 51 -25.03 -6.40 -12.51
N GLN A 52 -25.53 -6.84 -13.66
CA GLN A 52 -26.94 -7.19 -13.86
C GLN A 52 -27.06 -8.69 -14.13
N VAL A 53 -27.78 -9.38 -13.26
CA VAL A 53 -28.16 -10.78 -13.47
C VAL A 53 -29.49 -10.79 -14.23
N LEU A 54 -29.43 -11.03 -15.54
CA LEU A 54 -30.60 -11.04 -16.42
C LEU A 54 -31.36 -12.36 -16.32
N GLU A 55 -30.64 -13.45 -16.10
CA GLU A 55 -31.20 -14.79 -15.94
C GLU A 55 -30.29 -15.60 -15.02
N ASN A 56 -30.88 -16.30 -14.06
CA ASN A 56 -30.17 -17.27 -13.24
C ASN A 56 -31.16 -18.31 -12.71
N THR A 57 -30.99 -19.54 -13.16
CA THR A 57 -31.77 -20.70 -12.70
C THR A 57 -30.92 -21.64 -11.83
N THR A 58 -29.69 -21.25 -11.50
CA THR A 58 -28.79 -22.04 -10.64
C THR A 58 -29.19 -21.95 -9.18
N LEU A 59 -28.62 -22.84 -8.36
CA LEU A 59 -28.78 -22.79 -6.90
C LEU A 59 -28.04 -21.62 -6.24
N VAL A 60 -27.17 -20.90 -6.96
CA VAL A 60 -26.42 -19.78 -6.40
C VAL A 60 -27.32 -18.54 -6.41
N PRO A 61 -27.54 -17.86 -5.26
CA PRO A 61 -28.33 -16.64 -5.20
C PRO A 61 -27.76 -15.51 -6.07
N HIS A 62 -28.61 -14.59 -6.53
CA HIS A 62 -28.19 -13.45 -7.34
C HIS A 62 -27.13 -12.60 -6.66
N GLU A 63 -27.25 -12.38 -5.35
CA GLU A 63 -26.33 -11.58 -4.55
C GLU A 63 -24.93 -12.22 -4.53
N MET A 64 -24.86 -13.55 -4.44
CA MET A 64 -23.61 -14.29 -4.46
C MET A 64 -22.97 -14.28 -5.85
N LEU A 65 -23.76 -14.41 -6.91
CA LEU A 65 -23.26 -14.29 -8.30
C LEU A 65 -22.75 -12.88 -8.59
N ARG A 66 -23.49 -11.87 -8.12
CA ARG A 66 -23.11 -10.47 -8.23
C ARG A 66 -21.78 -10.21 -7.53
N LEU A 67 -21.66 -10.58 -6.25
CA LEU A 67 -20.43 -10.40 -5.49
C LEU A 67 -19.23 -11.11 -6.14
N ARG A 68 -19.43 -12.34 -6.62
CA ARG A 68 -18.37 -13.07 -7.34
C ARG A 68 -17.95 -12.37 -8.64
N THR A 69 -18.88 -11.75 -9.34
CA THR A 69 -18.61 -11.01 -10.58
C THR A 69 -17.87 -9.71 -10.29
N GLU A 70 -18.27 -8.99 -9.24
CA GLU A 70 -17.60 -7.75 -8.78
C GLU A 70 -16.14 -8.03 -8.33
N LEU A 71 -15.88 -9.21 -7.76
CA LEU A 71 -14.55 -9.65 -7.31
C LEU A 71 -13.68 -10.28 -8.41
N LEU A 72 -14.11 -10.28 -9.67
CA LEU A 72 -13.27 -10.78 -10.75
C LEU A 72 -12.07 -9.84 -10.95
N PRO A 73 -10.83 -10.36 -10.98
CA PRO A 73 -9.65 -9.53 -11.14
C PRO A 73 -9.54 -9.00 -12.57
N VAL A 74 -9.33 -7.70 -12.69
CA VAL A 74 -9.32 -6.97 -13.97
C VAL A 74 -7.89 -6.57 -14.34
N ASN A 75 -7.47 -6.93 -15.56
CA ASN A 75 -6.20 -6.56 -16.17
C ASN A 75 -6.31 -5.24 -16.95
N VAL A 76 -6.73 -4.18 -16.28
CA VAL A 76 -6.86 -2.84 -16.89
C VAL A 76 -6.28 -1.83 -15.91
N ARG A 77 -5.38 -0.97 -16.40
CA ARG A 77 -4.82 0.12 -15.62
C ARG A 77 -5.81 1.26 -15.54
N HIS A 78 -5.79 2.00 -14.44
CA HIS A 78 -6.65 3.17 -14.26
C HIS A 78 -6.40 4.29 -15.31
N THR A 79 -5.27 4.25 -16.01
CA THR A 79 -4.93 5.18 -17.11
C THR A 79 -5.61 4.82 -18.45
N GLU A 80 -6.18 3.62 -18.58
CA GLU A 80 -6.82 3.14 -19.81
C GLU A 80 -8.30 3.54 -19.87
N GLU A 81 -8.59 4.85 -19.81
CA GLU A 81 -9.94 5.40 -19.71
C GLU A 81 -10.90 4.93 -20.82
N ASP A 82 -10.40 4.83 -22.06
CA ASP A 82 -11.21 4.41 -23.20
C ASP A 82 -11.77 3.00 -22.97
N ILE A 83 -10.91 2.05 -22.57
CA ILE A 83 -11.30 0.67 -22.28
C ILE A 83 -12.28 0.62 -21.11
N ILE A 84 -12.05 1.40 -20.05
CA ILE A 84 -12.92 1.42 -18.87
C ILE A 84 -14.35 1.86 -19.25
N ARG A 85 -14.49 2.83 -20.17
CA ARG A 85 -15.79 3.35 -20.60
C ARG A 85 -16.51 2.43 -21.59
N SER A 86 -15.79 1.79 -22.49
CA SER A 86 -16.38 1.02 -23.59
C SER A 86 -16.53 -0.47 -23.28
N ALA A 87 -15.71 -1.03 -22.39
CA ALA A 87 -15.72 -2.45 -22.07
C ALA A 87 -17.02 -2.87 -21.37
N LYS A 88 -17.66 -3.90 -21.91
CA LYS A 88 -18.76 -4.61 -21.25
C LYS A 88 -18.46 -6.09 -21.18
N LEU A 89 -18.58 -6.63 -19.97
CA LEU A 89 -18.46 -8.06 -19.69
C LEU A 89 -19.84 -8.69 -19.83
N THR A 90 -19.89 -9.84 -20.49
CA THR A 90 -21.11 -10.61 -20.71
C THR A 90 -20.82 -12.08 -20.50
N LEU A 91 -21.64 -12.75 -19.70
CA LEU A 91 -21.58 -14.19 -19.51
C LEU A 91 -22.92 -14.77 -19.91
N ARG A 92 -22.93 -15.67 -20.89
CA ARG A 92 -24.12 -16.42 -21.28
C ARG A 92 -23.80 -17.90 -21.32
N VAL A 93 -24.35 -18.65 -20.36
CA VAL A 93 -24.14 -20.08 -20.23
C VAL A 93 -25.47 -20.80 -20.35
N VAL A 94 -25.55 -21.70 -21.33
CA VAL A 94 -26.72 -22.54 -21.63
C VAL A 94 -26.38 -24.03 -21.62
N GLU A 95 -25.08 -24.37 -21.62
CA GLU A 95 -24.61 -25.74 -21.58
C GLU A 95 -24.05 -26.07 -20.19
N PRO A 96 -24.25 -27.30 -19.70
CA PRO A 96 -23.70 -27.73 -18.42
C PRO A 96 -22.17 -27.77 -18.47
N GLY A 97 -21.53 -27.29 -17.41
CA GLY A 97 -20.07 -27.28 -17.38
C GLY A 97 -19.46 -26.45 -16.27
N LYS A 98 -18.12 -26.47 -16.24
CA LYS A 98 -17.32 -25.57 -15.42
C LYS A 98 -17.23 -24.24 -16.16
N VAL A 99 -17.70 -23.18 -15.51
CA VAL A 99 -17.58 -21.80 -15.99
C VAL A 99 -16.38 -21.15 -15.33
N THR A 100 -15.56 -20.50 -16.15
CA THR A 100 -14.33 -19.83 -15.75
C THR A 100 -14.28 -18.41 -16.32
N THR A 101 -13.25 -17.63 -15.98
CA THR A 101 -13.05 -16.28 -16.53
C THR A 101 -12.97 -16.25 -18.06
N ASP A 102 -12.46 -17.30 -18.71
CA ASP A 102 -12.41 -17.40 -20.17
C ASP A 102 -13.80 -17.50 -20.84
N ASN A 103 -14.84 -17.83 -20.08
CA ASN A 103 -16.21 -17.90 -20.61
C ASN A 103 -16.91 -16.53 -20.66
N PHE A 104 -16.32 -15.49 -20.08
CA PHE A 104 -16.85 -14.13 -20.18
C PHE A 104 -16.49 -13.53 -21.53
N GLY A 105 -17.51 -13.18 -22.30
CA GLY A 105 -17.37 -12.38 -23.52
C GLY A 105 -17.13 -10.92 -23.17
N VAL A 106 -16.13 -10.32 -23.81
CA VAL A 106 -15.81 -8.90 -23.69
C VAL A 106 -16.22 -8.18 -24.98
N THR A 107 -16.92 -7.06 -24.86
CA THR A 107 -17.25 -6.18 -25.98
C THR A 107 -16.69 -4.78 -25.74
N GLY A 108 -16.30 -4.07 -26.81
CA GLY A 108 -15.82 -2.69 -26.70
C GLY A 108 -14.42 -2.53 -26.08
N GLY A 109 -13.62 -3.60 -25.98
CA GLY A 109 -12.26 -3.54 -25.45
C GLY A 109 -11.39 -4.67 -26.00
N ARG A 110 -10.24 -4.90 -25.36
CA ARG A 110 -9.38 -6.05 -25.64
C ARG A 110 -9.90 -7.32 -24.98
N ASN A 111 -9.50 -8.49 -25.48
CA ASN A 111 -10.01 -9.78 -24.98
C ASN A 111 -9.41 -10.19 -23.63
N ASP A 112 -8.27 -9.61 -23.23
CA ASP A 112 -7.52 -9.95 -22.02
C ASP A 112 -7.86 -9.04 -20.82
N ILE A 113 -9.10 -8.58 -20.71
CA ILE A 113 -9.56 -7.72 -19.60
C ILE A 113 -9.62 -8.47 -18.27
N LEU A 114 -9.92 -9.77 -18.26
CA LEU A 114 -9.93 -10.56 -17.02
C LEU A 114 -8.57 -11.21 -16.81
N LEU A 115 -8.04 -11.11 -15.58
CA LEU A 115 -6.81 -11.79 -15.22
C LEU A 115 -7.02 -13.30 -15.16
N ARG A 116 -6.00 -14.02 -15.60
CA ARG A 116 -5.77 -15.43 -15.25
C ARG A 116 -5.00 -15.51 -13.93
N ASP A 117 -4.98 -16.70 -13.35
CA ASP A 117 -4.10 -16.98 -12.22
C ASP A 117 -2.65 -16.66 -12.63
N ARG A 118 -2.00 -15.82 -11.84
CA ARG A 118 -0.66 -15.31 -12.12
C ARG A 118 0.40 -16.40 -12.15
N ASP A 119 0.28 -17.39 -11.27
CA ASP A 119 1.32 -18.40 -11.05
C ASP A 119 1.12 -19.63 -11.94
N LEU A 120 -0.14 -19.98 -12.21
CA LEU A 120 -0.52 -21.15 -13.00
C LEU A 120 -0.86 -20.83 -14.46
N ASP A 121 -1.08 -19.56 -14.80
CA ASP A 121 -1.62 -19.11 -16.09
C ASP A 121 -2.93 -19.83 -16.47
N THR A 122 -3.78 -20.07 -15.46
CA THR A 122 -5.06 -20.75 -15.64
C THR A 122 -6.25 -19.81 -15.42
N PRO A 123 -7.35 -20.00 -16.16
CA PRO A 123 -8.55 -19.21 -15.94
C PRO A 123 -9.18 -19.52 -14.57
N LEU A 124 -9.69 -18.48 -13.92
CA LEU A 124 -10.23 -18.57 -12.57
C LEU A 124 -11.61 -19.21 -12.60
N TYR A 125 -11.89 -20.06 -11.60
CA TYR A 125 -13.19 -20.70 -11.47
C TYR A 125 -14.26 -19.70 -11.05
N PHE A 126 -15.40 -19.71 -11.74
CA PHE A 126 -16.53 -18.83 -11.44
C PHE A 126 -17.71 -19.59 -10.84
N LEU A 127 -18.26 -20.57 -11.56
CA LEU A 127 -19.26 -21.51 -11.05
C LEU A 127 -19.33 -22.79 -11.89
N LYS A 128 -20.12 -23.75 -11.43
CA LYS A 128 -20.45 -24.97 -12.18
C LYS A 128 -21.95 -24.98 -12.45
N VAL A 129 -22.33 -25.06 -13.72
CA VAL A 129 -23.72 -25.09 -14.18
C VAL A 129 -24.12 -26.55 -14.42
N LYS A 130 -25.27 -26.96 -13.89
CA LYS A 130 -25.84 -28.30 -14.12
C LYS A 130 -26.62 -28.33 -15.43
N LYS A 131 -27.06 -29.53 -15.82
CA LYS A 131 -27.94 -29.71 -16.98
C LYS A 131 -29.23 -28.91 -16.75
N ASP A 132 -29.68 -28.20 -17.77
CA ASP A 132 -30.88 -27.36 -17.79
C ASP A 132 -30.83 -26.11 -16.88
N GLU A 133 -29.66 -25.78 -16.31
CA GLU A 133 -29.42 -24.50 -15.64
C GLU A 133 -28.85 -23.48 -16.63
N THR A 134 -29.22 -22.20 -16.44
CA THR A 134 -28.88 -21.06 -17.30
C THR A 134 -28.41 -19.90 -16.45
N VAL A 135 -27.41 -19.17 -16.97
CA VAL A 135 -26.89 -17.94 -16.36
C VAL A 135 -26.63 -16.91 -17.45
N ASN A 136 -27.18 -15.71 -17.26
CA ASN A 136 -26.94 -14.54 -18.09
C ASN A 136 -26.60 -13.34 -17.22
N ILE A 137 -25.36 -12.86 -17.32
CA ILE A 137 -24.84 -11.74 -16.52
C ILE A 137 -24.23 -10.71 -17.47
N THR A 138 -24.47 -9.43 -17.19
CA THR A 138 -23.74 -8.32 -17.81
C THR A 138 -23.09 -7.45 -16.74
N ALA A 139 -21.96 -6.84 -17.04
CA ALA A 139 -21.26 -5.95 -16.12
C ALA A 139 -20.41 -4.91 -16.88
N SER A 140 -20.04 -3.84 -16.18
CA SER A 140 -19.19 -2.74 -16.69
C SER A 140 -17.95 -2.57 -15.81
N LEU A 141 -17.05 -1.67 -16.19
CA LEU A 141 -15.84 -1.37 -15.41
C LEU A 141 -15.92 0.03 -14.78
N ARG A 142 -15.24 0.23 -13.65
CA ARG A 142 -15.09 1.53 -13.00
C ARG A 142 -13.73 1.63 -12.31
N VAL A 143 -13.19 2.84 -12.21
CA VAL A 143 -12.02 3.12 -11.36
C VAL A 143 -12.46 3.28 -9.90
N ASN A 144 -11.88 2.46 -9.03
CA ASN A 144 -11.92 2.62 -7.59
C ASN A 144 -10.60 3.26 -7.10
N PRO A 145 -10.63 4.50 -6.59
CA PRO A 145 -9.40 5.21 -6.16
C PRO A 145 -8.83 4.70 -4.83
N LEU A 146 -9.58 3.92 -4.06
CA LEU A 146 -9.24 3.47 -2.70
C LEU A 146 -9.24 1.95 -2.62
N SER A 147 -8.34 1.32 -3.37
CA SER A 147 -8.21 -0.13 -3.43
C SER A 147 -6.73 -0.55 -3.40
N SER A 148 -6.46 -1.80 -3.76
CA SER A 148 -5.13 -2.40 -3.70
C SER A 148 -4.81 -3.24 -4.93
N HIS A 149 -3.59 -3.10 -5.42
CA HIS A 149 -2.98 -4.00 -6.42
C HIS A 149 -2.10 -5.08 -5.79
N VAL A 150 -2.05 -5.18 -4.46
CA VAL A 150 -1.11 -6.10 -3.78
C VAL A 150 -1.84 -7.21 -3.04
N CYS A 151 -1.27 -8.42 -3.10
CA CYS A 151 -1.62 -9.52 -2.20
C CYS A 151 -0.68 -9.57 -0.97
N VAL A 152 0.52 -9.00 -1.08
CA VAL A 152 1.46 -8.85 0.05
C VAL A 152 2.03 -7.43 0.06
N SER A 153 1.94 -6.77 1.21
CA SER A 153 2.68 -5.53 1.49
C SER A 153 3.01 -5.52 2.97
N THR A 154 4.24 -5.90 3.28
CA THR A 154 4.72 -6.08 4.65
C THR A 154 6.15 -5.59 4.77
N TYR A 155 6.51 -5.22 5.99
CA TYR A 155 7.90 -4.99 6.33
C TYR A 155 8.16 -5.50 7.75
N SER A 156 9.41 -5.84 8.02
CA SER A 156 9.93 -6.18 9.34
C SER A 156 11.15 -5.31 9.65
N TYR A 157 11.45 -5.12 10.93
CA TYR A 157 12.71 -4.47 11.31
C TYR A 157 13.88 -5.34 10.91
N HIS A 158 14.90 -4.72 10.29
CA HIS A 158 16.11 -5.43 9.92
C HIS A 158 16.86 -5.85 11.19
N VAL A 159 17.20 -7.13 11.26
CA VAL A 159 17.95 -7.68 12.40
C VAL A 159 19.41 -7.26 12.27
N ASP A 160 19.90 -6.58 13.29
CA ASP A 160 21.30 -6.19 13.42
C ASP A 160 22.11 -7.42 13.89
N PRO A 161 23.05 -7.93 13.08
CA PRO A 161 23.80 -9.15 13.41
C PRO A 161 24.62 -9.02 14.70
N GLU A 162 25.17 -7.84 15.00
CA GLU A 162 26.00 -7.64 16.20
C GLU A 162 25.13 -7.63 17.46
N LYS A 163 24.00 -6.93 17.41
CA LYS A 163 23.02 -6.95 18.50
C LYS A 163 22.40 -8.33 18.68
N GLU A 164 22.12 -9.04 17.58
CA GLU A 164 21.58 -10.39 17.62
C GLU A 164 22.52 -11.31 18.39
N LEU A 165 23.81 -11.33 18.03
CA LEU A 165 24.80 -12.18 18.70
C LEU A 165 24.89 -11.89 20.20
N LYS A 166 24.95 -10.61 20.57
CA LYS A 166 25.00 -10.19 21.97
C LYS A 166 23.73 -10.57 22.74
N ASN A 167 22.55 -10.28 22.19
CA ASN A 167 21.28 -10.60 22.82
C ASN A 167 21.06 -12.11 22.92
N ARG A 168 21.50 -12.88 21.91
CA ARG A 168 21.45 -14.34 21.90
C ARG A 168 22.32 -14.92 23.01
N GLN A 169 23.53 -14.41 23.18
CA GLN A 169 24.42 -14.83 24.26
C GLN A 169 23.79 -14.57 25.63
N ILE A 170 23.33 -13.33 25.89
CA ILE A 170 22.68 -12.95 27.15
C ILE A 170 21.44 -13.82 27.42
N PHE A 171 20.66 -14.13 26.39
CA PHE A 171 19.47 -14.97 26.53
C PHE A 171 19.83 -16.40 26.94
N LEU A 172 20.82 -17.01 26.30
CA LEU A 172 21.24 -18.39 26.55
C LEU A 172 21.97 -18.57 27.89
N GLU A 173 22.68 -17.54 28.36
CA GLU A 173 23.26 -17.51 29.71
C GLU A 173 22.16 -17.63 30.79
N ASN A 174 21.00 -17.01 30.56
CA ASN A 174 19.86 -17.06 31.48
C ASN A 174 18.91 -18.24 31.22
N ASN A 175 18.92 -18.82 30.02
CA ASN A 175 18.03 -19.90 29.58
C ASN A 175 18.81 -20.98 28.80
N PRO A 176 19.64 -21.81 29.48
CA PRO A 176 20.44 -22.82 28.80
C PRO A 176 19.59 -23.82 28.01
N GLY A 177 20.00 -24.14 26.78
CA GLY A 177 19.32 -25.11 25.91
C GLY A 177 18.02 -24.61 25.25
N GLN A 178 17.77 -23.30 25.25
CA GLN A 178 16.59 -22.68 24.62
C GLN A 178 16.92 -21.89 23.35
N GLU A 179 17.85 -22.39 22.52
CA GLU A 179 18.27 -21.78 21.26
C GLU A 179 17.09 -21.54 20.32
N SER A 180 16.24 -22.57 20.13
CA SER A 180 15.08 -22.46 19.25
C SER A 180 14.06 -21.44 19.72
N LEU A 181 13.96 -21.20 21.03
CA LEU A 181 13.06 -20.16 21.56
C LEU A 181 13.57 -18.77 21.19
N PHE A 182 14.89 -18.54 21.31
CA PHE A 182 15.49 -17.28 20.89
C PHE A 182 15.31 -17.05 19.39
N ASP A 183 15.72 -18.03 18.59
CA ASP A 183 15.78 -17.91 17.13
C ASP A 183 14.38 -17.65 16.53
N ASN A 184 13.32 -18.23 17.14
CA ASN A 184 11.95 -18.05 16.67
C ASN A 184 11.25 -16.79 17.21
N PHE A 185 11.49 -16.38 18.47
CA PHE A 185 10.67 -15.34 19.13
C PHE A 185 11.43 -14.08 19.57
N TYR A 186 12.73 -14.17 19.79
CA TYR A 186 13.53 -13.06 20.35
C TYR A 186 14.51 -12.46 19.37
N LYS A 187 14.91 -13.20 18.33
CA LYS A 187 15.80 -12.71 17.27
C LYS A 187 15.35 -11.35 16.72
N GLN A 188 14.06 -11.22 16.40
CA GLN A 188 13.48 -9.99 15.84
C GLN A 188 13.53 -8.77 16.77
N LYS A 189 13.81 -8.93 18.07
CA LYS A 189 14.02 -7.79 18.99
C LYS A 189 15.40 -7.16 18.85
N SER A 190 16.33 -7.84 18.17
CA SER A 190 17.70 -7.38 17.95
C SER A 190 17.81 -6.57 16.67
N PHE A 191 16.95 -5.57 16.50
CA PHE A 191 16.88 -4.78 15.28
C PHE A 191 17.87 -3.62 15.25
N HIS A 192 18.21 -3.18 14.05
CA HIS A 192 19.02 -1.98 13.83
C HIS A 192 18.28 -0.73 14.32
N THR A 193 19.04 0.19 14.91
CA THR A 193 18.50 1.47 15.39
C THR A 193 19.47 2.60 15.11
N ASN A 194 18.94 3.79 14.85
CA ASN A 194 19.72 5.01 14.79
C ASN A 194 20.33 5.39 16.15
N GLU A 195 21.11 6.48 16.16
CA GLU A 195 21.76 7.04 17.36
C GLU A 195 20.79 7.39 18.50
N LYS A 196 19.51 7.64 18.17
CA LYS A 196 18.43 7.94 19.13
C LYS A 196 17.72 6.67 19.63
N GLY A 197 18.19 5.48 19.25
CA GLY A 197 17.61 4.19 19.64
C GLY A 197 16.30 3.85 18.92
N ARG A 198 15.99 4.52 17.80
CA ARG A 198 14.78 4.26 17.00
C ARG A 198 15.07 3.37 15.80
N PRO A 199 14.17 2.45 15.42
CA PRO A 199 14.33 1.66 14.20
C PRO A 199 14.34 2.53 12.94
N ASP A 200 15.27 2.26 12.05
CA ASP A 200 15.51 3.01 10.81
C ASP A 200 15.90 2.12 9.62
N TRP A 201 15.89 0.79 9.79
CA TRP A 201 16.18 -0.18 8.73
C TRP A 201 15.12 -1.28 8.69
N PHE A 202 14.54 -1.48 7.50
CA PHE A 202 13.39 -2.34 7.26
C PHE A 202 13.61 -3.27 6.07
N ASP A 203 13.21 -4.53 6.22
CA ASP A 203 13.11 -5.51 5.13
C ASP A 203 11.68 -5.51 4.60
N PHE A 204 11.48 -5.04 3.38
CA PHE A 204 10.19 -4.96 2.71
C PHE A 204 9.94 -6.15 1.79
N THR A 205 8.67 -6.59 1.75
CA THR A 205 8.17 -7.53 0.74
C THR A 205 6.86 -6.98 0.16
N VAL A 206 6.85 -6.81 -1.16
CA VAL A 206 5.69 -6.38 -1.94
C VAL A 206 5.39 -7.44 -3.00
N GLU A 207 4.13 -7.83 -3.12
CA GLU A 207 3.66 -8.79 -4.11
C GLU A 207 2.38 -8.29 -4.76
N SER A 208 2.41 -8.17 -6.08
CA SER A 208 1.33 -7.70 -6.94
C SER A 208 0.36 -8.82 -7.31
N ILE A 209 -0.91 -8.45 -7.51
CA ILE A 209 -1.95 -9.32 -8.05
C ILE A 209 -1.76 -9.66 -9.54
N GLY A 210 -0.90 -8.89 -10.26
CA GLY A 210 -0.53 -9.19 -11.66
C GLY A 210 -0.81 -8.08 -12.68
N VAL A 211 -1.55 -7.02 -12.32
CA VAL A 211 -1.87 -5.91 -13.25
C VAL A 211 -0.66 -4.98 -13.47
N ILE A 212 0.05 -4.67 -12.39
CA ILE A 212 1.18 -3.75 -12.35
C ILE A 212 2.38 -4.46 -11.71
N PRO A 213 3.60 -4.40 -12.26
CA PRO A 213 4.78 -4.98 -11.62
C PRO A 213 5.01 -4.45 -10.20
N ALA A 214 5.57 -5.27 -9.31
CA ALA A 214 5.72 -4.90 -7.90
C ALA A 214 6.61 -3.67 -7.68
N VAL A 215 7.68 -3.54 -8.45
CA VAL A 215 8.58 -2.36 -8.39
C VAL A 215 7.82 -1.08 -8.76
N GLU A 216 7.01 -1.13 -9.81
CA GLU A 216 6.24 0.02 -10.28
C GLU A 216 5.18 0.45 -9.25
N LEU A 217 4.54 -0.51 -8.55
CA LEU A 217 3.64 -0.20 -7.44
C LEU A 217 4.34 0.55 -6.30
N VAL A 218 5.60 0.19 -5.98
CA VAL A 218 6.38 0.92 -4.98
C VAL A 218 6.67 2.34 -5.46
N LYS A 219 7.00 2.53 -6.75
CA LYS A 219 7.18 3.87 -7.34
C LYS A 219 5.91 4.71 -7.27
N ASP A 220 4.77 4.12 -7.60
CA ASP A 220 3.46 4.77 -7.51
C ASP A 220 3.14 5.20 -6.07
N ALA A 221 3.42 4.32 -5.09
CA ALA A 221 3.24 4.65 -3.67
C ALA A 221 4.12 5.84 -3.23
N LEU A 222 5.40 5.87 -3.65
CA LEU A 222 6.30 6.98 -3.36
C LEU A 222 5.84 8.28 -4.05
N ALA A 223 5.37 8.20 -5.29
CA ALA A 223 4.81 9.34 -6.02
C ALA A 223 3.55 9.91 -5.33
N ILE A 224 2.70 9.06 -4.77
CA ILE A 224 1.53 9.46 -3.98
C ILE A 224 1.95 10.18 -2.70
N ILE A 225 2.93 9.65 -1.94
CA ILE A 225 3.47 10.31 -0.75
C ILE A 225 4.00 11.71 -1.12
N LYS A 226 4.82 11.77 -2.17
CA LYS A 226 5.44 13.01 -2.67
C LYS A 226 4.38 14.05 -3.05
N LYS A 227 3.36 13.64 -3.80
CA LYS A 227 2.27 14.53 -4.21
C LYS A 227 1.52 15.09 -2.99
N ARG A 228 1.15 14.22 -2.06
CA ARG A 228 0.39 14.59 -0.86
C ARG A 228 1.13 15.57 0.02
N ILE A 229 2.42 15.33 0.29
CA ILE A 229 3.17 16.30 1.10
C ILE A 229 3.32 17.64 0.39
N THR A 230 3.52 17.64 -0.93
CA THR A 230 3.64 18.87 -1.74
C THR A 230 2.33 19.68 -1.77
N GLU A 231 1.19 19.01 -1.70
CA GLU A 231 -0.13 19.65 -1.58
C GLU A 231 -0.40 20.10 -0.13
N TRP A 232 -0.08 19.25 0.85
CA TRP A 232 -0.35 19.48 2.27
C TRP A 232 0.37 20.73 2.81
N VAL A 233 1.64 20.96 2.45
CA VAL A 233 2.40 22.14 2.92
C VAL A 233 1.88 23.49 2.40
N LYS A 234 0.95 23.48 1.44
CA LYS A 234 0.28 24.69 0.93
C LYS A 234 -1.00 25.02 1.72
N THR A 235 -1.40 24.16 2.65
CA THR A 235 -2.60 24.35 3.47
C THR A 235 -2.42 25.56 4.37
N GLU A 236 -3.53 26.28 4.61
CA GLU A 236 -3.55 27.41 5.53
C GLU A 236 -3.11 27.01 6.94
N ILE A 237 -2.23 27.82 7.52
CA ILE A 237 -1.70 27.63 8.87
C ILE A 237 -2.41 28.63 9.78
N VAL A 238 -3.09 28.10 10.79
CA VAL A 238 -3.80 28.90 11.79
C VAL A 238 -2.92 29.04 13.02
N ARG A 239 -2.74 30.28 13.49
CA ARG A 239 -2.08 30.55 14.77
C ARG A 239 -3.10 30.39 15.90
N GLU A 240 -2.73 29.64 16.94
CA GLU A 240 -3.57 29.49 18.13
C GLU A 240 -3.41 30.67 19.11
N ASN A 241 -4.28 30.71 20.13
CA ASN A 241 -4.21 31.73 21.18
C ASN A 241 -2.92 31.64 22.00
N GLU A 242 -2.36 30.43 22.13
CA GLU A 242 -1.09 30.21 22.79
C GLU A 242 0.07 30.77 21.96
N PRO A 243 1.06 31.45 22.58
CA PRO A 243 2.21 31.97 21.86
C PRO A 243 2.95 30.85 21.10
N ASN A 244 3.33 31.14 19.85
CA ASN A 244 4.14 30.25 19.00
C ASN A 244 3.52 28.87 18.70
N VAL A 245 2.22 28.69 18.95
CA VAL A 245 1.48 27.47 18.60
C VAL A 245 0.75 27.67 17.28
N TYR A 246 0.94 26.73 16.37
CA TYR A 246 0.35 26.71 15.04
C TYR A 246 -0.38 25.40 14.80
N MET A 247 -1.47 25.48 14.03
CA MET A 247 -2.32 24.35 13.67
C MET A 247 -2.56 24.35 12.16
N VAL A 248 -2.48 23.16 11.57
CA VAL A 248 -2.91 22.88 10.20
C VAL A 248 -4.03 21.85 10.25
N THR A 249 -5.15 22.14 9.62
CA THR A 249 -6.31 21.24 9.54
C THR A 249 -6.56 20.85 8.09
N THR A 250 -6.71 19.55 7.84
CA THR A 250 -6.99 19.02 6.49
C THR A 250 -8.11 17.99 6.52
N GLU A 251 -8.95 17.98 5.49
CA GLU A 251 -10.05 17.01 5.37
C GLU A 251 -9.70 15.75 4.55
N VAL A 252 -8.65 15.82 3.74
CA VAL A 252 -8.28 14.75 2.79
C VAL A 252 -7.30 13.74 3.39
N GLU A 253 -6.51 14.18 4.36
CA GLU A 253 -5.42 13.39 4.93
C GLU A 253 -5.79 12.80 6.29
N GLY A 254 -5.10 11.74 6.68
CA GLY A 254 -5.36 11.03 7.93
C GLY A 254 -4.08 10.51 8.57
N HIS A 255 -4.20 9.43 9.35
CA HIS A 255 -3.10 8.89 10.14
C HIS A 255 -1.81 8.59 9.36
N THR A 256 -1.88 8.29 8.05
CA THR A 256 -0.69 7.92 7.24
C THR A 256 0.26 9.10 7.14
N LEU A 257 -0.24 10.22 6.61
CA LEU A 257 0.56 11.43 6.42
C LEU A 257 0.82 12.12 7.76
N GLY A 258 -0.18 12.21 8.65
CA GLY A 258 -0.03 12.86 9.95
C GLY A 258 1.07 12.25 10.82
N ALA A 259 1.16 10.92 10.87
CA ALA A 259 2.23 10.24 11.61
C ALA A 259 3.61 10.51 11.01
N LEU A 260 3.72 10.51 9.68
CA LEU A 260 4.96 10.83 8.99
C LEU A 260 5.40 12.27 9.24
N ILE A 261 4.48 13.23 9.15
CA ILE A 261 4.74 14.65 9.44
C ILE A 261 5.23 14.81 10.88
N GLN A 262 4.52 14.22 11.85
CA GLN A 262 4.92 14.30 13.25
C GLN A 262 6.32 13.72 13.47
N ALA A 263 6.63 12.57 12.86
CA ALA A 263 7.95 11.95 13.01
C ALA A 263 9.08 12.84 12.43
N VAL A 264 8.89 13.38 11.24
CA VAL A 264 9.89 14.23 10.57
C VAL A 264 10.10 15.55 11.31
N LEU A 265 9.02 16.22 11.74
CA LEU A 265 9.13 17.46 12.51
C LEU A 265 9.76 17.22 13.88
N TYR A 266 9.37 16.15 14.57
CA TYR A 266 9.95 15.81 15.87
C TYR A 266 11.45 15.57 15.78
N GLU A 267 11.93 14.97 14.70
CA GLU A 267 13.36 14.68 14.52
C GLU A 267 14.18 15.88 13.99
N SER A 268 13.51 16.90 13.45
CA SER A 268 14.15 18.07 12.84
C SER A 268 14.90 18.97 13.83
N GLY A 269 14.48 19.01 15.10
CA GLY A 269 14.96 19.98 16.08
C GLY A 269 14.48 21.42 15.83
N LEU A 270 13.57 21.64 14.88
CA LEU A 270 13.00 22.97 14.57
C LEU A 270 11.75 23.30 15.38
N VAL A 271 11.17 22.30 16.04
CA VAL A 271 9.94 22.43 16.84
C VAL A 271 10.20 21.89 18.25
N ASP A 272 9.65 22.56 19.26
CA ASP A 272 9.72 22.11 20.65
C ASP A 272 8.63 21.06 20.93
N PHE A 273 7.52 21.15 20.19
CA PHE A 273 6.40 20.23 20.29
C PHE A 273 5.79 20.00 18.91
N VAL A 274 5.37 18.76 18.66
CA VAL A 274 4.54 18.41 17.51
C VAL A 274 3.61 17.26 17.87
N SER A 275 2.37 17.34 17.42
CA SER A 275 1.38 16.28 17.52
C SER A 275 0.47 16.27 16.29
N TYR A 276 -0.03 15.10 15.93
CA TYR A 276 -1.19 15.00 15.05
C TYR A 276 -2.35 14.33 15.79
N ASP A 277 -3.57 14.74 15.46
CA ASP A 277 -4.80 14.11 15.95
C ASP A 277 -5.85 13.99 14.85
N VAL A 278 -6.63 12.90 14.93
CA VAL A 278 -7.84 12.69 14.13
C VAL A 278 -8.99 12.75 15.12
N PRO A 279 -9.64 13.91 15.30
CA PRO A 279 -10.54 14.15 16.42
C PRO A 279 -11.79 13.26 16.41
N HIS A 280 -12.20 12.76 15.24
CA HIS A 280 -13.37 11.91 15.12
C HIS A 280 -13.20 10.82 14.04
N PRO A 281 -13.43 9.52 14.33
CA PRO A 281 -13.21 8.43 13.37
C PRO A 281 -14.05 8.52 12.09
N LEU A 282 -15.26 9.09 12.16
CA LEU A 282 -16.18 9.22 11.02
C LEU A 282 -16.07 10.56 10.27
N ARG A 283 -15.20 11.47 10.73
CA ARG A 283 -14.96 12.72 10.01
C ARG A 283 -13.55 12.63 9.44
N SER A 284 -13.44 12.84 8.13
CA SER A 284 -12.16 12.99 7.48
C SER A 284 -11.62 14.36 7.88
N GLU A 285 -10.98 14.43 9.05
CA GLU A 285 -10.33 15.63 9.57
C GLU A 285 -9.05 15.17 10.27
N MET A 286 -7.92 15.74 9.88
CA MET A 286 -6.62 15.59 10.54
C MET A 286 -6.12 16.96 10.93
N ARG A 287 -5.66 17.08 12.17
CA ARG A 287 -5.03 18.27 12.71
C ARG A 287 -3.58 17.97 13.02
N VAL A 288 -2.69 18.87 12.63
CA VAL A 288 -1.28 18.86 13.04
C VAL A 288 -1.02 20.13 13.81
N ARG A 289 -0.55 19.98 15.04
CA ARG A 289 -0.19 21.09 15.93
C ARG A 289 1.28 21.06 16.24
N PHE A 290 1.94 22.20 16.15
CA PHE A 290 3.35 22.33 16.48
C PHE A 290 3.67 23.67 17.16
N LEU A 291 4.68 23.64 18.02
CA LEU A 291 5.21 24.81 18.73
C LEU A 291 6.61 25.10 18.20
N THR A 292 6.87 26.34 17.77
CA THR A 292 8.18 26.74 17.26
C THR A 292 8.43 28.24 17.37
N GLU A 293 9.67 28.62 17.66
CA GLU A 293 10.15 30.01 17.53
C GLU A 293 10.56 30.37 16.10
N LYS A 294 10.65 29.38 15.21
CA LYS A 294 10.98 29.56 13.79
C LYS A 294 9.78 30.05 12.98
N THR A 295 10.03 30.51 11.76
CA THR A 295 8.93 30.88 10.86
C THR A 295 8.22 29.62 10.35
N THR A 296 6.91 29.71 10.15
CA THR A 296 6.11 28.61 9.61
C THR A 296 6.59 28.18 8.22
N ASP A 297 7.08 29.12 7.42
CA ASP A 297 7.62 28.86 6.08
C ASP A 297 8.90 28.01 6.14
N GLU A 298 9.78 28.26 7.12
CA GLU A 298 10.99 27.45 7.35
C GLU A 298 10.61 26.01 7.70
N ILE A 299 9.61 25.82 8.56
CA ILE A 299 9.10 24.50 8.96
C ILE A 299 8.52 23.75 7.75
N MET A 300 7.66 24.40 6.97
CA MET A 300 7.01 23.78 5.81
C MET A 300 8.02 23.46 4.69
N ALA A 301 8.98 24.35 4.45
CA ALA A 301 10.05 24.12 3.49
C ALA A 301 10.92 22.92 3.89
N TYR A 302 11.33 22.83 5.15
CA TYR A 302 12.09 21.69 5.66
C TYR A 302 11.32 20.38 5.54
N LEU A 303 10.06 20.37 6.00
CA LEU A 303 9.20 19.18 5.98
C LEU A 303 9.01 18.65 4.56
N SER A 304 8.66 19.53 3.62
CA SER A 304 8.50 19.20 2.20
C SER A 304 9.81 18.64 1.64
N ALA A 305 10.91 19.37 1.82
CA ALA A 305 12.21 18.97 1.31
C ALA A 305 12.64 17.59 1.82
N LYS A 306 12.46 17.32 3.13
CA LYS A 306 12.90 16.06 3.75
C LYS A 306 12.08 14.86 3.29
N ILE A 307 10.75 14.98 3.22
CA ILE A 307 9.90 13.87 2.75
C ILE A 307 10.09 13.64 1.24
N VAL A 308 10.25 14.72 0.46
CA VAL A 308 10.57 14.63 -0.97
C VAL A 308 11.94 13.97 -1.18
N GLU A 309 12.95 14.30 -0.36
CA GLU A 309 14.26 13.64 -0.38
C GLU A 309 14.14 12.12 -0.16
N TYR A 310 13.34 11.68 0.83
CA TYR A 310 13.08 10.24 1.03
C TYR A 310 12.48 9.59 -0.21
N CYS A 311 11.50 10.24 -0.84
CA CYS A 311 10.85 9.72 -2.04
C CYS A 311 11.81 9.68 -3.24
N ASP A 312 12.52 10.77 -3.53
CA ASP A 312 13.39 10.89 -4.70
C ASP A 312 14.62 10.00 -4.60
N THR A 313 15.18 9.84 -3.40
CA THR A 313 16.30 8.92 -3.17
C THR A 313 15.87 7.47 -3.40
N CYS A 314 14.67 7.08 -2.96
CA CYS A 314 14.13 5.74 -3.23
C CYS A 314 13.81 5.55 -4.73
N LEU A 315 13.17 6.54 -5.37
CA LEU A 315 12.83 6.49 -6.79
C LEU A 315 14.06 6.43 -7.71
N GLY A 316 15.18 7.05 -7.32
CA GLY A 316 16.42 7.00 -8.10
C GLY A 316 17.10 5.62 -8.12
N ILE A 317 16.69 4.70 -7.24
CA ILE A 317 17.26 3.35 -7.12
C ILE A 317 16.35 2.28 -7.73
N LEU A 318 15.02 2.48 -7.70
CA LEU A 318 13.99 1.58 -8.21
C LEU A 318 13.80 1.68 -9.74
#